data_AF-A0A7X2SUS6-F1
#
_entry.id   AF-A0A7X2SUS6-F1
#
_cell.length_a   1.000
_cell.length_b   1.000
_cell.length_c   1.000
_cell.angle_alpha   90.00
_cell.angle_beta   90.00
_cell.angle_gamma   90.00
#
_symmetry.space_group_name_H-M   'P 1'
#
loop_
_entity.id
_entity.type
_entity.pdbx_description
1 polymer ?
#
loop_
_entity_poly.entity_id
_entity_poly.type
_entity_poly.pdbx_seq_one_letter_code
_entity_poly.pdbx_strand_id
1 'polypeptide(L)'
;NEAFVHSHLPKASLTLFHDNVTIFRQLVDNKADVMITDASEARFQQQHYPTLCAINPDKPLQYGEKAYMIPRDDISWKLYVDQWLHLSTATGEYRDIARQWMGAKP
;
A
#
# COMPACT_ATOMS: atom_id res chain seq x y z
N ASN A 1 -5.60 -7.85 1.30
CA ASN A 1 -4.64 -8.75 0.64
C ASN A 1 -5.00 -10.22 0.82
N GLU A 2 -5.05 -10.75 2.05
CA GLU A 2 -5.38 -12.17 2.26
C GLU A 2 -6.76 -12.57 1.68
N ALA A 3 -7.81 -11.83 2.00
CA ALA A 3 -9.15 -12.07 1.46
C ALA A 3 -9.18 -12.05 -0.09
N PHE A 4 -8.38 -11.19 -0.72
CA PHE A 4 -8.25 -11.13 -2.17
C PHE A 4 -7.64 -12.42 -2.74
N VAL A 5 -6.59 -12.94 -2.08
CA VAL A 5 -5.92 -14.19 -2.50
C VAL A 5 -6.86 -15.38 -2.35
N HIS A 6 -7.58 -15.48 -1.22
CA HIS A 6 -8.58 -16.53 -1.02
C HIS A 6 -9.68 -16.51 -2.08
N SER A 7 -10.13 -15.32 -2.51
CA SER A 7 -11.22 -15.20 -3.49
C SER A 7 -10.77 -15.36 -4.94
N HIS A 8 -9.57 -14.93 -5.32
CA HIS A 8 -9.12 -14.89 -6.73
C HIS A 8 -8.06 -15.94 -7.08
N LEU A 9 -7.36 -16.50 -6.09
CA LEU A 9 -6.28 -17.46 -6.28
C LEU A 9 -6.49 -18.72 -5.41
N PRO A 10 -7.64 -19.40 -5.49
CA PRO A 10 -7.98 -20.52 -4.60
C PRO A 10 -7.09 -21.76 -4.76
N LYS A 11 -6.28 -21.81 -5.84
CA LYS A 11 -5.33 -22.90 -6.11
C LYS A 11 -3.89 -22.55 -5.72
N ALA A 12 -3.63 -21.32 -5.27
CA ALA A 12 -2.30 -20.92 -4.85
C ALA A 12 -1.96 -21.51 -3.47
N SER A 13 -0.70 -21.85 -3.26
CA SER A 13 -0.20 -22.22 -1.94
C SER A 13 -0.03 -20.95 -1.11
N LEU A 14 -0.86 -20.77 -0.08
CA LEU A 14 -0.81 -19.59 0.79
C LEU A 14 0.10 -19.87 1.98
N THR A 15 1.18 -19.09 2.10
CA THR A 15 2.06 -19.08 3.28
C THR A 15 1.73 -17.87 4.14
N LEU A 16 1.23 -18.10 5.35
CA LEU A 16 1.03 -17.04 6.33
C LEU A 16 2.35 -16.73 7.05
N PHE A 17 2.76 -15.47 7.02
CA PHE A 17 4.01 -15.00 7.63
C PHE A 17 3.68 -13.90 8.66
N HIS A 18 4.22 -14.02 9.87
CA HIS A 18 3.82 -13.19 11.00
C HIS A 18 4.60 -11.86 11.10
N ASP A 19 5.75 -11.76 10.43
CA ASP A 19 6.59 -10.56 10.45
C ASP A 19 6.48 -9.80 9.13
N ASN A 20 5.72 -8.70 9.16
CA ASN A 20 5.49 -7.87 7.97
C ASN A 20 6.75 -7.13 7.48
N VAL A 21 7.80 -7.04 8.31
CA VAL A 21 9.04 -6.35 7.92
C VAL A 21 9.92 -7.27 7.07
N THR A 22 10.05 -8.54 7.45
CA THR A 22 10.97 -9.47 6.76
C THR A 22 10.30 -10.32 5.69
N ILE A 23 8.99 -10.17 5.45
CA ILE A 23 8.24 -10.96 4.47
C ILE A 23 8.79 -10.84 3.03
N PHE A 24 9.28 -9.66 2.62
CA PHE A 24 9.87 -9.46 1.29
C PHE A 24 11.17 -10.26 1.10
N ARG A 25 11.87 -10.59 2.18
CA ARG A 25 13.04 -11.47 2.13
C ARG A 25 12.68 -12.89 1.71
N GLN A 26 11.44 -13.35 1.96
CA GLN A 26 10.99 -14.65 1.46
C GLN A 26 10.97 -14.69 -0.08
N LEU A 27 10.67 -13.56 -0.74
CA LEU A 27 10.75 -13.46 -2.20
C LEU A 27 12.21 -13.44 -2.66
N VAL A 28 13.06 -12.64 -2.00
CA VAL A 28 14.50 -12.55 -2.33
C VAL A 28 15.22 -13.89 -2.15
N ASP A 29 14.89 -14.63 -1.10
CA ASP A 29 15.45 -15.95 -0.79
C ASP A 29 14.80 -17.09 -1.61
N ASN A 30 13.90 -16.78 -2.55
CA ASN A 30 13.14 -17.75 -3.37
C ASN A 30 12.32 -18.78 -2.56
N LYS A 31 11.82 -18.37 -1.39
CA LYS A 31 10.91 -19.17 -0.55
C LYS A 31 9.44 -18.93 -0.89
N ALA A 32 9.14 -17.88 -1.64
CA ALA A 32 7.85 -17.58 -2.22
C ALA A 32 8.03 -16.92 -3.59
N ASP A 33 7.07 -17.13 -4.50
CA ASP A 33 7.17 -16.64 -5.87
C ASP A 33 6.61 -15.22 -6.02
N VAL A 34 5.51 -14.91 -5.33
CA VAL A 34 4.80 -13.63 -5.44
C VAL A 34 4.21 -13.19 -4.11
N MET A 35 4.08 -11.89 -3.91
CA MET A 35 3.32 -11.28 -2.81
C MET A 35 2.31 -10.31 -3.39
N ILE A 36 1.05 -10.43 -2.95
CA ILE A 36 -0.01 -9.48 -3.30
C ILE A 36 -0.08 -8.40 -2.23
N THR A 37 0.18 -7.16 -2.61
CA THR A 37 0.08 -6.00 -1.71
C THR A 37 -0.34 -4.72 -2.43
N ASP A 38 -0.48 -3.64 -1.66
CA ASP A 38 -0.78 -2.30 -2.18
C ASP A 38 0.31 -1.85 -3.16
N ALA A 39 -0.09 -1.19 -4.25
CA ALA A 39 0.83 -0.71 -5.27
C ALA A 39 1.91 0.24 -4.69
N SER A 40 1.57 1.04 -3.68
CA SER A 40 2.51 1.91 -2.98
C SER A 40 3.58 1.12 -2.21
N GLU A 41 3.19 0.05 -1.50
CA GLU A 41 4.14 -0.82 -0.80
C GLU A 41 5.05 -1.56 -1.77
N ALA A 42 4.49 -2.10 -2.86
CA ALA A 42 5.28 -2.77 -3.89
C ALA A 42 6.34 -1.83 -4.50
N ARG A 43 5.98 -0.57 -4.78
CA ARG A 43 6.94 0.45 -5.27
C ARG A 43 8.03 0.77 -4.24
N PHE A 44 7.64 0.96 -2.99
CA PHE A 44 8.58 1.23 -1.91
C PHE A 44 9.59 0.08 -1.75
N GLN A 45 9.11 -1.16 -1.77
CA GLN A 45 9.93 -2.34 -1.57
C GLN A 45 10.81 -2.66 -2.79
N GLN A 46 10.38 -2.34 -4.01
CA GLN A 46 11.24 -2.39 -5.19
C GLN A 46 12.46 -1.45 -5.06
N GLN A 47 12.30 -0.28 -4.43
CA GLN A 47 13.43 0.62 -4.19
C GLN A 47 14.38 0.07 -3.11
N HIS A 48 13.86 -0.63 -2.11
CA HIS A 48 14.64 -1.22 -1.02
C HIS A 48 15.32 -2.55 -1.38
N TYR A 49 14.66 -3.37 -2.21
CA TYR A 49 15.15 -4.65 -2.73
C TYR A 49 15.23 -4.57 -4.27
N PRO A 50 16.37 -4.15 -4.84
CA PRO A 50 16.52 -3.95 -6.29
C PRO A 50 16.33 -5.23 -7.14
N THR A 51 16.36 -6.41 -6.50
CA THR A 51 16.07 -7.70 -7.14
C THR A 51 14.58 -7.98 -7.30
N LEU A 52 13.72 -7.23 -6.61
CA LEU A 52 12.26 -7.32 -6.71
C LEU A 52 11.73 -6.26 -7.66
N CYS A 53 10.52 -6.50 -8.19
CA CYS A 53 9.85 -5.59 -9.10
C CYS A 53 8.36 -5.48 -8.75
N ALA A 54 7.83 -4.25 -8.75
CA ALA A 54 6.40 -4.01 -8.62
C ALA A 54 5.72 -4.30 -9.96
N ILE A 55 4.82 -5.29 -9.98
CA ILE A 55 4.08 -5.67 -11.19
C ILE A 55 2.82 -4.81 -11.34
N ASN A 56 2.68 -4.15 -12.49
CA ASN A 56 1.53 -3.31 -12.85
C ASN A 56 1.06 -2.30 -11.78
N PRO A 57 1.96 -1.49 -11.17
CA PRO A 57 1.56 -0.61 -10.07
C PRO A 57 0.59 0.51 -10.48
N ASP A 58 0.53 0.88 -11.77
CA ASP A 58 -0.43 1.85 -12.32
C ASP A 58 -1.78 1.23 -12.74
N LYS A 59 -1.89 -0.11 -12.72
CA LYS A 59 -3.10 -0.86 -13.03
C LYS A 59 -3.32 -1.94 -11.96
N PRO A 60 -3.67 -1.54 -10.72
CA PRO A 60 -3.80 -2.46 -9.62
C PRO A 60 -4.94 -3.46 -9.85
N LEU A 61 -4.83 -4.64 -9.25
CA LEU A 61 -5.83 -5.71 -9.33
C LEU A 61 -7.19 -5.30 -8.73
N GLN A 62 -7.17 -4.37 -7.77
CA GLN A 62 -8.35 -3.84 -7.11
C GLN A 62 -8.16 -2.34 -6.85
N TYR A 63 -9.25 -1.58 -6.99
CA TYR A 63 -9.30 -0.19 -6.56
C TYR A 63 -9.51 -0.11 -5.04
N GLY A 64 -8.73 0.76 -4.37
CA GLY A 64 -8.87 1.02 -2.95
C GLY A 64 -8.38 2.41 -2.59
N GLU A 65 -9.09 3.06 -1.67
CA GLU A 65 -8.75 4.38 -1.16
C GLU A 65 -8.09 4.26 0.22
N LYS A 66 -7.11 5.12 0.48
CA LYS A 66 -6.53 5.31 1.81
C LYS A 66 -7.22 6.50 2.47
N ALA A 67 -7.67 6.32 3.71
CA ALA A 67 -8.38 7.34 4.46
C ALA A 67 -7.96 7.32 5.93
N TYR A 68 -8.24 8.42 6.63
CA TYR A 68 -8.09 8.49 8.07
C TYR A 68 -9.29 7.83 8.75
N MET A 69 -9.02 6.87 9.63
CA MET A 69 -10.05 6.29 10.49
C MET A 69 -10.34 7.26 11.63
N ILE A 70 -11.60 7.65 11.78
CA ILE A 70 -12.06 8.61 12.79
C ILE A 70 -13.24 8.01 13.58
N PRO A 71 -13.54 8.54 14.79
CA PRO A 71 -14.70 8.11 15.56
C PRO A 71 -16.01 8.23 14.77
N ARG A 72 -16.95 7.31 15.06
CA ARG A 72 -18.32 7.40 14.53
C ARG A 72 -19.07 8.53 15.25
N ASP A 73 -20.05 9.09 14.54
CA ASP A 73 -21.00 10.10 15.03
C ASP A 73 -20.39 11.45 15.48
N ASP A 74 -19.14 11.73 15.11
CA ASP A 74 -18.50 13.04 15.28
C ASP A 74 -18.34 13.76 13.93
N ILE A 75 -19.43 14.37 13.47
CA ILE A 75 -19.44 15.07 12.17
C ILE A 75 -18.55 16.32 12.17
N SER A 76 -18.44 17.00 13.30
CA SER A 76 -17.59 18.21 13.42
C SER A 76 -16.13 17.85 13.24
N TRP A 77 -15.68 16.75 13.87
CA TRP A 77 -14.33 16.26 13.69
C TRP A 77 -14.08 15.78 12.25
N LYS A 78 -15.01 15.04 11.67
CA LYS A 78 -14.92 14.63 10.27
C LYS A 78 -14.72 15.83 9.33
N LEU A 79 -15.56 16.86 9.45
CA LEU A 79 -15.49 18.04 8.59
C LEU A 79 -14.17 18.80 8.77
N TYR A 80 -13.64 18.85 9.99
CA TYR A 80 -12.35 19.44 10.25
C TYR A 80 -11.21 18.67 9.54
N VAL A 81 -11.17 17.34 9.70
CA VAL A 81 -10.15 16.49 9.06
C VAL A 81 -10.26 16.54 7.53
N ASP A 82 -11.48 16.50 6.99
CA ASP A 82 -11.72 16.61 5.55
C ASP A 82 -11.22 17.96 5.02
N GLN A 83 -11.54 19.07 5.71
CA GLN A 83 -11.10 20.41 5.29
C GLN A 83 -9.59 20.56 5.38
N TRP A 84 -8.96 20.04 6.44
CA TRP A 84 -7.51 20.01 6.58
C TRP A 84 -6.86 19.24 5.43
N LEU A 85 -7.32 18.02 5.15
CA LEU A 85 -6.78 17.19 4.06
C LEU A 85 -6.98 17.86 2.69
N HIS A 86 -8.14 18.49 2.47
CA HIS A 86 -8.41 19.25 1.26
C HIS A 86 -7.41 20.40 1.08
N LEU A 87 -7.18 21.19 2.13
CA LEU A 87 -6.23 22.29 2.10
C LEU A 87 -4.79 21.81 1.89
N SER A 88 -4.32 20.80 2.63
CA SER A 88 -2.98 20.22 2.45
C SER A 88 -2.76 19.63 1.06
N THR A 89 -3.82 19.13 0.42
CA THR A 89 -3.74 18.69 -0.99
C THR A 89 -3.67 19.88 -1.95
N ALA A 90 -4.52 20.89 -1.76
CA ALA A 90 -4.59 22.08 -2.61
C ALA A 90 -3.31 22.93 -2.54
N THR A 91 -2.67 23.02 -1.37
CA THR A 91 -1.41 23.76 -1.16
C THR A 91 -0.18 22.98 -1.62
N GLY A 92 -0.30 21.67 -1.86
CA GLY A 92 0.80 20.80 -2.26
C GLY A 92 1.61 20.21 -1.10
N GLU A 93 1.28 20.53 0.15
CA GLU A 93 1.91 19.95 1.36
C GLU A 93 1.83 18.42 1.33
N TYR A 94 0.65 17.87 1.01
CA TYR A 94 0.46 16.42 0.92
C TYR A 94 1.37 15.79 -0.14
N ARG A 95 1.55 16.45 -1.29
CA ARG A 95 2.42 15.97 -2.37
C ARG A 95 3.88 15.92 -1.92
N ASP A 96 4.34 16.92 -1.17
CA ASP A 96 5.73 16.97 -0.72
C ASP A 96 6.02 15.89 0.33
N ILE A 97 5.08 15.63 1.25
CA ILE A 97 5.13 14.49 2.17
C ILE A 97 5.12 13.17 1.39
N ALA A 98 4.18 13.02 0.45
CA ALA A 98 4.05 11.82 -0.38
C ALA A 98 5.34 11.51 -1.17
N ARG A 99 6.02 12.53 -1.69
CA ARG A 99 7.27 12.35 -2.44
C ARG A 99 8.37 11.70 -1.59
N GLN A 100 8.43 12.02 -0.30
CA GLN A 100 9.41 11.44 0.63
C GLN A 100 9.15 9.96 0.89
N TRP A 101 7.89 9.53 0.94
CA TRP A 101 7.52 8.22 1.49
C TRP A 101 6.91 7.23 0.48
N MET A 102 6.28 7.69 -0.60
CA MET A 102 5.53 6.83 -1.52
C MET A 102 6.33 6.30 -2.72
N GLY A 103 7.67 6.46 -2.72
CA GLY A 103 8.54 5.89 -3.75
C GLY A 103 8.26 6.43 -5.16
N ALA A 104 7.66 7.62 -5.28
CA ALA A 104 7.45 8.25 -6.58
C ALA A 104 8.81 8.60 -7.20
N LYS A 105 9.07 8.13 -8.42
CA LYS A 105 10.11 8.76 -9.25
C LYS A 105 9.69 10.22 -9.50
N PRO A 106 10.65 11.16 -9.58
CA PRO A 106 10.39 12.57 -9.83
C PRO A 106 9.58 12.79 -11.11
#